data_AF-A0A843LIV5-F1
#
_entry.id   AF-A0A843LIV5-F1
#
_cell.length_a   1.000
_cell.length_b   1.000
_cell.length_c   1.000
_cell.angle_alpha   90.00
_cell.angle_beta   90.00
_cell.angle_gamma   90.00
#
_symmetry.space_group_name_H-M   'P 1'
#
loop_
_entity.id
_entity.type
_entity.pdbx_description
1 polymer ?
#
loop_
_entity_poly.entity_id
_entity_poly.type
_entity_poly.pdbx_seq_one_letter_code
_entity_poly.pdbx_strand_id
1 'polypeptide(L)'
;MSKSPIVAVILNLIIAGLGHVYLGYSKRGIVLFLLSAVVAAISWGLGWILAVVLCSYDAWQLANNRPAPFDFLERYIGEWAR
;
A
#
# COMPACT_ATOMS: atom_id res chain seq x y z
N MET A 1 15.31 -2.68 -9.77
CA MET A 1 15.74 -1.33 -9.34
C MET A 1 15.67 -1.28 -7.82
N SER A 2 16.79 -0.98 -7.17
CA SER A 2 17.04 -1.01 -5.72
C SER A 2 16.28 0.11 -4.99
N LYS A 3 14.94 0.07 -5.04
CA LYS A 3 14.10 1.02 -4.30
C LYS A 3 14.09 0.61 -2.84
N SER A 4 14.39 1.54 -1.95
CA SER A 4 14.53 1.24 -0.53
C SER A 4 13.16 0.94 0.10
N PRO A 5 12.98 -0.23 0.74
CA PRO A 5 11.73 -0.60 1.41
C PRO A 5 11.29 0.45 2.44
N ILE A 6 12.28 1.02 3.13
CA ILE A 6 12.11 2.03 4.17
C ILE A 6 11.50 3.31 3.59
N VAL A 7 11.91 3.75 2.39
CA VAL A 7 11.34 4.95 1.76
C VAL A 7 9.90 4.70 1.33
N ALA A 8 9.56 3.49 0.85
CA ALA A 8 8.19 3.13 0.54
C ALA A 8 7.28 3.16 1.79
N VAL A 9 7.79 2.66 2.92
CA VAL A 9 7.08 2.70 4.22
C VAL A 9 6.89 4.14 4.70
N ILE A 10 7.94 4.96 4.68
CA ILE A 10 7.87 6.36 5.12
C ILE A 10 6.89 7.16 4.24
N LEU A 11 6.90 6.94 2.92
CA LEU A 11 5.93 7.56 2.02
C LEU A 11 4.49 7.15 2.35
N ASN A 12 4.26 5.86 2.64
CA ASN A 12 2.94 5.37 3.05
C ASN A 12 2.46 5.94 4.39
N LEU A 13 3.39 6.25 5.28
CA LEU A 13 3.12 6.85 6.59
C LEU A 13 2.67 8.31 6.48
N ILE A 14 3.19 9.05 5.49
CA ILE A 14 2.79 10.45 5.24
C ILE A 14 1.48 10.48 4.44
N ILE A 15 1.39 9.66 3.38
CA ILE A 15 0.19 9.54 2.56
C ILE A 15 0.02 8.05 2.20
N ALA A 16 -1.04 7.43 2.70
CA ALA A 16 -1.36 6.05 2.34
C ALA A 16 -1.45 5.90 0.81
N GLY A 17 -0.87 4.84 0.25
CA GLY A 17 -0.80 4.59 -1.20
C GLY A 17 0.43 5.16 -1.92
N LEU A 18 1.10 6.20 -1.40
CA LEU A 18 2.27 6.80 -2.06
C LEU A 18 3.49 5.88 -2.06
N GLY A 19 3.62 5.01 -1.04
CA GLY A 19 4.67 4.00 -0.98
C GLY A 19 4.60 2.97 -2.11
N HIS A 20 3.39 2.57 -2.50
CA HIS A 20 3.14 1.66 -3.61
C HIS A 20 3.39 2.31 -4.97
N VAL A 21 3.01 3.59 -5.13
CA VAL A 21 3.34 4.38 -6.33
C VAL A 21 4.85 4.49 -6.50
N TYR A 22 5.60 4.72 -5.42
CA TYR A 22 7.06 4.77 -5.46
C TYR A 22 7.67 3.45 -5.92
N LEU A 23 7.16 2.31 -5.44
CA LEU A 23 7.58 0.98 -5.87
C LEU A 23 7.25 0.69 -7.35
N GLY A 24 6.32 1.42 -7.95
CA GLY A 24 5.88 1.27 -9.34
C GLY A 24 4.51 0.61 -9.48
N TYR A 25 3.84 0.33 -8.37
CA TYR A 25 2.50 -0.26 -8.29
C TYR A 25 1.46 0.85 -8.10
N SER A 26 1.37 1.73 -9.10
CA SER A 26 0.57 2.96 -9.01
C SER A 26 -0.91 2.66 -8.85
N LYS A 27 -1.44 1.62 -9.53
CA LYS A 27 -2.87 1.29 -9.40
C LYS A 27 -3.17 0.65 -8.04
N ARG A 28 -2.30 -0.24 -7.56
CA ARG A 28 -2.41 -0.83 -6.20
C ARG A 28 -2.36 0.26 -5.12
N GLY A 29 -1.48 1.25 -5.26
CA GLY A 29 -1.39 2.38 -4.34
C GLY A 29 -2.68 3.21 -4.26
N ILE A 30 -3.30 3.52 -5.41
CA ILE A 30 -4.56 4.26 -5.46
C ILE A 30 -5.70 3.46 -4.81
N VAL A 31 -5.79 2.16 -5.10
CA VAL A 31 -6.83 1.29 -4.50
C VAL A 31 -6.67 1.22 -2.98
N LEU A 32 -5.45 1.01 -2.49
CA LEU A 32 -5.18 0.95 -1.05
C LEU A 32 -5.42 2.30 -0.35
N PHE A 33 -5.09 3.42 -1.02
CA PHE A 33 -5.43 4.75 -0.51
C PHE A 33 -6.94 4.93 -0.36
N LEU A 34 -7.72 4.64 -1.40
CA LEU A 34 -9.18 4.76 -1.35
C LEU A 34 -9.78 3.84 -0.28
N LEU A 35 -9.28 2.61 -0.17
CA LEU A 35 -9.75 1.64 0.81
C LEU A 35 -9.42 2.09 2.24
N SER A 36 -8.21 2.62 2.46
CA SER A 36 -7.81 3.22 3.75
C SER A 36 -8.66 4.44 4.13
N ALA A 37 -9.01 5.28 3.15
CA ALA A 37 -9.86 6.45 3.36
C ALA A 37 -11.30 6.06 3.72
N VAL A 38 -11.86 5.04 3.08
CA VAL A 38 -13.19 4.50 3.39
C VAL A 38 -13.21 3.88 4.79
N VAL A 39 -12.20 3.05 5.13
CA VAL A 39 -12.09 2.45 6.47
C VAL A 39 -11.94 3.54 7.54
N ALA A 40 -11.14 4.56 7.29
CA ALA A 40 -11.01 5.70 8.18
C ALA A 40 -12.34 6.46 8.35
N ALA A 41 -13.07 6.71 7.27
CA ALA A 41 -14.36 7.41 7.33
C ALA A 41 -15.40 6.65 8.18
N ILE A 42 -15.48 5.32 8.01
CA ILE A 42 -16.42 4.47 8.77
C ILE A 42 -16.01 4.36 10.24
N SER A 43 -14.71 4.26 10.51
CA SER A 43 -14.15 4.11 11.87
C SER A 43 -13.88 5.43 12.58
N TRP A 44 -14.45 6.57 12.14
CA TRP A 44 -14.22 7.89 12.75
C TRP A 44 -12.73 8.26 12.87
N GLY A 45 -11.95 7.94 11.84
CA GLY A 45 -10.51 8.19 11.78
C GLY A 45 -9.64 7.13 12.48
N LEU A 46 -10.19 6.32 13.40
CA LEU A 46 -9.41 5.29 14.10
C LEU A 46 -8.88 4.21 13.14
N GLY A 47 -9.69 3.86 12.14
CA GLY A 47 -9.35 2.88 11.12
C GLY A 47 -8.20 3.31 10.22
N TRP A 48 -7.89 4.62 10.15
CA TRP A 48 -6.76 5.14 9.39
C TRP A 48 -5.42 4.62 9.89
N ILE A 49 -5.25 4.54 11.22
CA ILE A 49 -3.99 4.08 11.84
C ILE A 49 -3.72 2.62 11.45
N LEU A 50 -4.74 1.77 11.58
CA LEU A 50 -4.64 0.36 11.19
C LEU A 50 -4.38 0.22 9.68
N ALA A 51 -5.07 1.02 8.86
CA ALA A 51 -4.88 1.00 7.42
C ALA A 51 -3.46 1.44 7.00
N VAL A 52 -2.90 2.48 7.62
CA VAL A 52 -1.53 2.94 7.37
C VAL A 52 -0.51 1.90 7.79
N VAL A 53 -0.69 1.25 8.95
CA VAL A 53 0.21 0.18 9.41
C VAL A 53 0.17 -1.02 8.45
N LEU A 54 -1.03 -1.45 8.05
CA LEU A 54 -1.20 -2.56 7.09
C LEU A 54 -0.65 -2.22 5.71
N CYS A 55 -0.90 -1.01 5.19
CA CYS A 55 -0.36 -0.56 3.90
C CYS A 55 1.17 -0.44 3.95
N SER A 56 1.73 0.05 5.05
CA SER A 56 3.18 0.10 5.26
C SER A 56 3.79 -1.29 5.27
N TYR A 57 3.16 -2.23 5.96
CA TYR A 57 3.59 -3.63 6.00
C TYR A 57 3.53 -4.29 4.61
N ASP A 58 2.45 -4.06 3.84
CA ASP A 58 2.32 -4.55 2.47
C ASP A 58 3.42 -3.98 1.55
N ALA A 59 3.68 -2.67 1.62
CA ALA A 59 4.75 -2.02 0.86
C ALA A 59 6.14 -2.59 1.21
N TRP A 60 6.40 -2.88 2.48
CA TRP A 60 7.66 -3.50 2.92
C TRP A 60 7.83 -4.91 2.38
N GLN A 61 6.77 -5.72 2.37
CA GLN A 61 6.82 -7.08 1.83
C GLN A 61 7.04 -7.07 0.31
N LEU A 62 6.31 -6.19 -0.38
CA LEU A 62 6.42 -6.01 -1.83
C LEU A 62 7.83 -5.55 -2.24
N ALA A 63 8.45 -4.68 -1.44
CA ALA A 63 9.84 -4.26 -1.64
C ALA A 63 10.87 -5.39 -1.40
N ASN A 64 10.53 -6.39 -0.57
CA ASN A 64 11.38 -7.54 -0.27
C ASN A 64 11.04 -8.79 -1.10
N ASN A 65 10.23 -8.67 -2.17
CA ASN A 65 9.74 -9.80 -2.97
C ASN A 65 9.09 -10.92 -2.11
N ARG A 66 8.37 -10.52 -1.05
CA ARG A 66 7.58 -11.44 -0.23
C ARG A 66 6.10 -11.32 -0.58
N PRO A 67 5.31 -12.41 -0.43
CA PRO A 67 3.88 -12.36 -0.67
C PRO A 67 3.23 -11.37 0.28
N ALA A 68 2.60 -10.34 -0.27
CA ALA A 68 2.01 -9.27 0.50
C ALA A 68 0.50 -9.52 0.68
N PRO A 69 -0.11 -9.10 1.82
CA PRO A 69 -1.50 -9.43 2.14
C PRO A 69 -2.50 -8.97 1.09
N PHE A 70 -2.17 -7.91 0.34
CA PHE A 70 -3.03 -7.37 -0.71
C PHE A 70 -2.69 -7.87 -2.13
N ASP A 71 -1.88 -8.92 -2.28
CA ASP A 71 -1.54 -9.48 -3.61
C ASP A 71 -2.77 -9.94 -4.40
N PHE A 72 -3.82 -10.39 -3.71
CA PHE A 72 -5.05 -10.76 -4.38
C PHE A 72 -5.66 -9.62 -5.21
N LEU A 73 -5.39 -8.36 -4.85
CA LEU A 73 -5.85 -7.19 -5.60
C LEU A 73 -5.23 -7.11 -6.99
N GLU A 74 -4.00 -7.59 -7.19
CA GLU A 74 -3.36 -7.59 -8.52
C GLU A 74 -4.21 -8.36 -9.55
N ARG A 75 -4.88 -9.42 -9.09
CA ARG A 75 -5.79 -10.22 -9.90
C ARG A 75 -7.04 -9.46 -10.37
N TYR A 76 -7.45 -8.43 -9.62
CA TYR A 76 -8.60 -7.58 -9.94
C TYR A 76 -8.19 -6.28 -10.66
N ILE A 77 -7.01 -5.73 -10.35
CA ILE A 77 -6.55 -4.45 -10.88
C ILE A 77 -5.71 -4.63 -12.17
N GLY A 78 -5.29 -5.86 -12.47
CA GLY A 78 -4.51 -6.20 -13.66
C GLY A 78 -3.09 -5.65 -13.65
N GLU A 79 -2.52 -5.36 -12.48
CA GLU A 79 -1.07 -5.12 -12.31
C GLU A 79 -0.37 -6.47 -12.20
N TRP A 80 -0.25 -7.20 -13.32
CA TRP A 80 0.68 -8.32 -13.41
C TRP A 80 2.09 -7.74 -13.33
N ALA A 81 2.80 -8.04 -12.25
CA ALA A 81 4.18 -7.62 -12.01
C ALA A 81 4.99 -7.66 -13.31
N ARG A 82 5.47 -6.49 -13.75
CA ARG A 82 6.43 -6.36 -14.86
C ARG A 82 7.84 -6.53 -14.35
#